data_AF-A0A815HWF7-F1
#
_entry.id   AF-A0A815HWF7-F1
#
_cell.length_a   1.000
_cell.length_b   1.000
_cell.length_c   1.000
_cell.angle_alpha   90.00
_cell.angle_beta   90.00
_cell.angle_gamma   90.00
#
_symmetry.space_group_name_H-M   'P 1'
#
loop_
_entity.id
_entity.type
_entity.pdbx_description
1 polymer ?
#
loop_
_entity_poly.entity_id
_entity_poly.type
_entity_poly.pdbx_seq_one_letter_code
_entity_poly.pdbx_strand_id
1 'polypeptide(L)'
;MWDTTRFAYHVPTLSFSFEHDIRTRLQSLHLRARSTFISLQSMSRYHLTFKDVPPILTEPFILRGYRSTHQPWSYYWKSLFHKHNETINVWSHLVGLFSYTIGQIILFIVGATFFAFDIPQRFWPGALDFIGQGHHLFHLCIYFVTLLQMHGVYWDYETHQKIIDQRSKPDLIFCAGSIISLILWDIVIVWYFRRRLGDKDHAH
;
A
#
# COMPACT_ATOMS: atom_id res chain seq x y z
N MET A 1 -38.07 14.64 -61.84
CA MET A 1 -37.43 15.88 -61.33
C MET A 1 -37.17 15.72 -59.85
N TRP A 2 -36.06 15.07 -59.46
CA TRP A 2 -35.41 15.18 -58.14
C TRP A 2 -33.96 14.72 -58.34
N ASP A 3 -33.03 15.68 -58.32
CA ASP A 3 -31.59 15.50 -58.54
C ASP A 3 -30.91 15.25 -57.18
N THR A 4 -30.30 14.08 -57.01
CA THR A 4 -29.72 13.61 -55.74
C THR A 4 -28.23 13.94 -55.58
N THR A 5 -27.66 14.81 -56.41
CA THR A 5 -26.20 15.04 -56.46
C THR A 5 -25.64 16.09 -55.47
N ARG A 6 -26.39 16.50 -54.43
CA ARG A 6 -25.99 17.65 -53.57
C ARG A 6 -25.65 17.36 -52.09
N PHE A 7 -25.28 16.15 -51.72
CA PHE A 7 -24.94 15.82 -50.32
C PHE A 7 -23.63 15.04 -50.14
N ALA A 8 -22.57 15.40 -50.89
CA ALA A 8 -21.28 14.72 -50.77
C ALA A 8 -20.09 15.66 -50.56
N TYR A 9 -20.25 16.77 -49.83
CA TYR A 9 -19.11 17.60 -49.44
C TYR A 9 -19.38 18.23 -48.07
N HIS A 10 -18.86 17.62 -46.99
CA HIS A 10 -18.36 18.28 -45.77
C HIS A 10 -18.25 17.33 -44.56
N VAL A 11 -17.42 16.28 -44.63
CA VAL A 11 -16.80 15.75 -43.39
C VAL A 11 -15.36 15.23 -43.60
N PRO A 12 -14.34 16.07 -43.94
CA PRO A 12 -12.93 15.64 -43.84
C PRO A 12 -12.15 16.25 -42.67
N THR A 13 -12.73 17.14 -41.86
CA THR A 13 -11.96 17.96 -40.91
C THR A 13 -11.91 17.45 -39.47
N LEU A 14 -12.94 16.72 -39.03
CA LEU A 14 -13.05 16.25 -37.63
C LEU A 14 -12.11 15.08 -37.32
N SER A 15 -11.93 14.11 -38.23
CA SER A 15 -11.00 13.00 -38.03
C SER A 15 -9.54 13.45 -38.05
N PHE A 16 -9.20 14.39 -38.94
CA PHE A 16 -7.86 14.96 -39.04
C PHE A 16 -7.48 15.76 -37.79
N SER A 17 -8.41 16.58 -37.26
CA SER A 17 -8.18 17.35 -36.03
C SER A 17 -8.03 16.43 -34.80
N PHE A 18 -8.83 15.37 -34.71
CA PHE A 18 -8.75 14.40 -33.62
C PHE A 18 -7.45 13.59 -33.66
N GLU A 19 -7.04 13.08 -34.83
CA GLU A 19 -5.76 12.40 -34.97
C GLU A 19 -4.56 13.31 -34.69
N HIS A 20 -4.65 14.59 -35.08
CA HIS A 20 -3.62 15.58 -34.80
C HIS A 20 -3.50 15.88 -33.29
N ASP A 21 -4.63 15.97 -32.58
CA ASP A 21 -4.66 16.14 -31.11
C ASP A 21 -4.07 14.91 -30.39
N ILE A 22 -4.39 13.69 -30.84
CA ILE A 22 -3.80 12.46 -30.29
C ILE A 22 -2.29 12.44 -30.52
N ARG A 23 -1.81 12.75 -31.74
CA ARG A 23 -0.37 12.77 -32.06
C ARG A 23 0.36 13.81 -31.23
N THR A 24 -0.19 15.01 -31.05
CA THR A 24 0.42 16.06 -30.23
C THR A 24 0.43 15.70 -28.75
N ARG A 25 -0.64 15.09 -28.21
CA ARG A 25 -0.66 14.56 -26.84
C ARG A 25 0.37 13.46 -26.63
N LEU A 26 0.46 12.49 -27.55
CA LEU A 26 1.45 11.42 -27.51
C LEU A 26 2.88 11.95 -27.59
N GLN A 27 3.14 12.94 -28.46
CA GLN A 27 4.43 13.62 -28.53
C GLN A 27 4.75 14.36 -27.24
N SER A 28 3.77 15.06 -26.64
CA SER A 28 3.96 15.75 -25.36
C SER A 28 4.22 14.79 -24.20
N LEU A 29 3.54 13.64 -24.18
CA LEU A 29 3.76 12.56 -23.21
C LEU A 29 5.14 11.95 -23.41
N HIS A 30 5.56 11.69 -24.64
CA HIS A 30 6.89 11.16 -24.95
C HIS A 30 8.00 12.15 -24.56
N LEU A 31 7.82 13.44 -24.82
CA LEU A 31 8.76 14.49 -24.43
C LEU A 31 8.83 14.65 -22.90
N ARG A 32 7.68 14.59 -22.21
CA ARG A 32 7.64 14.57 -20.73
C ARG A 32 8.31 13.33 -20.16
N ALA A 33 8.05 12.15 -20.73
CA ALA A 33 8.68 10.90 -20.32
C ALA A 33 10.20 10.97 -20.54
N ARG A 34 10.66 11.49 -21.69
CA ARG A 34 12.09 11.72 -21.97
C ARG A 34 12.73 12.74 -21.03
N SER A 35 12.07 13.87 -20.76
CA SER A 35 12.61 14.87 -19.82
C SER A 35 12.69 14.30 -18.40
N THR A 36 11.68 13.54 -17.98
CA THR A 36 11.69 12.83 -16.70
C THR A 36 12.83 11.82 -16.66
N PHE A 37 12.97 10.98 -17.68
CA PHE A 37 14.06 10.00 -17.79
C PHE A 37 15.45 10.66 -17.76
N ILE A 38 15.66 11.77 -18.48
CA ILE A 38 16.92 12.52 -18.49
C ILE A 38 17.18 13.15 -17.12
N SER A 39 16.16 13.69 -16.44
CA SER A 39 16.27 14.22 -15.08
C SER A 39 16.59 13.10 -14.06
N LEU A 40 16.03 11.91 -14.23
CA LEU A 40 16.32 10.74 -13.41
C LEU A 40 17.75 10.23 -13.65
N GLN A 41 18.19 10.20 -14.91
CA GLN A 41 19.55 9.81 -15.29
C GLN A 41 20.60 10.87 -14.87
N SER A 42 20.21 12.15 -14.76
CA SER A 42 21.07 13.18 -14.18
C SER A 42 21.16 13.03 -12.66
N MET A 43 20.06 12.67 -11.96
CA MET A 43 20.07 12.36 -10.52
C MET A 43 21.05 11.22 -10.17
N SER A 44 21.15 10.18 -11.00
CA SER A 44 22.15 9.10 -10.87
C SER A 44 23.60 9.59 -11.01
N ARG A 45 23.84 10.78 -11.56
CA ARG A 45 25.18 11.32 -11.82
C ARG A 45 25.72 12.20 -10.68
N TYR A 46 24.87 12.58 -9.72
CA TYR A 46 25.23 13.44 -8.58
C TYR A 46 25.38 12.64 -7.27
N HIS A 47 25.90 11.42 -7.33
CA HIS A 47 26.25 10.72 -6.10
C HIS A 47 27.41 11.42 -5.42
N LEU A 48 27.20 11.76 -4.15
CA LEU A 48 28.19 12.42 -3.34
C LEU A 48 29.29 11.44 -2.91
N THR A 49 30.48 11.99 -2.69
CA THR A 49 31.60 11.28 -2.07
C THR A 49 31.48 11.44 -0.55
N PHE A 50 32.11 10.57 0.23
CA PHE A 50 32.10 10.67 1.69
C PHE A 50 32.55 12.03 2.24
N LYS A 51 33.35 12.80 1.47
CA LYS A 51 33.80 14.15 1.83
C LYS A 51 32.71 15.21 1.77
N ASP A 52 31.68 14.99 0.95
CA ASP A 52 30.62 15.96 0.68
C ASP A 52 29.40 15.78 1.59
N VAL A 53 29.45 14.77 2.48
CA VAL A 53 28.33 14.34 3.33
C VAL A 53 28.72 14.54 4.80
N PRO A 54 27.79 14.99 5.67
CA PRO A 54 28.05 15.10 7.10
C PRO A 54 28.55 13.77 7.70
N PRO A 55 29.54 13.79 8.62
CA PRO A 55 30.13 12.57 9.19
C PRO A 55 29.13 11.61 9.84
N ILE A 56 27.99 12.13 10.35
CA ILE A 56 26.94 11.32 10.97
C ILE A 56 26.17 10.44 9.97
N LEU A 57 26.19 10.78 8.68
CA LEU A 57 25.53 10.02 7.62
C LEU A 57 26.52 9.20 6.78
N THR A 58 27.80 9.22 7.15
CA THR A 58 28.85 8.48 6.47
C THR A 58 29.17 7.19 7.21
N GLU A 59 29.26 6.11 6.46
CA GLU A 59 29.69 4.82 6.97
C GLU A 59 31.19 4.60 6.69
N PRO A 60 31.95 4.00 7.63
CA PRO A 60 33.34 3.66 7.40
C PRO A 60 33.51 2.84 6.11
N PHE A 61 34.56 3.14 5.34
CA PHE A 61 34.92 2.46 4.09
C PHE A 61 33.94 2.64 2.91
N ILE A 62 32.79 3.28 3.10
CA ILE A 62 31.90 3.66 1.99
C ILE A 62 32.36 5.02 1.44
N LEU A 63 33.03 4.99 0.28
CA LEU A 63 33.68 6.17 -0.29
C LEU A 63 32.77 7.03 -1.18
N ARG A 64 31.77 6.44 -1.84
CA ARG A 64 30.93 7.10 -2.86
C ARG A 64 29.53 6.48 -2.89
N GLY A 65 28.61 7.13 -3.61
CA GLY A 65 27.26 6.61 -3.80
C GLY A 65 26.23 7.20 -2.84
N TYR A 66 26.63 8.20 -2.05
CA TYR A 66 25.74 8.88 -1.13
C TYR A 66 24.73 9.73 -1.88
N ARG A 67 23.54 9.90 -1.29
CA ARG A 67 22.49 10.79 -1.79
C ARG A 67 22.74 12.22 -1.33
N SER A 68 22.25 13.20 -2.09
CA SER A 68 22.28 14.59 -1.67
C SER A 68 21.36 14.81 -0.47
N THR A 69 21.88 15.48 0.56
CA THR A 69 21.08 16.02 1.66
C THR A 69 20.37 17.31 1.19
N HIS A 70 19.30 17.72 1.87
CA HIS A 70 18.53 18.97 1.60
C HIS A 70 17.74 19.04 0.28
N GLN A 71 17.34 17.90 -0.28
CA GLN A 71 16.46 17.86 -1.45
C GLN A 71 14.96 17.85 -1.06
N PRO A 72 14.04 18.24 -1.95
CA PRO A 72 12.60 18.10 -1.69
C PRO A 72 12.21 16.62 -1.56
N TRP A 73 11.12 16.33 -0.84
CA TRP A 73 10.58 14.97 -0.63
C TRP A 73 10.50 14.13 -1.92
N SER A 74 10.10 14.74 -3.04
CA SER A 74 9.96 14.05 -4.34
C SER A 74 11.26 13.44 -4.86
N TYR A 75 12.42 14.01 -4.50
CA TYR A 75 13.73 13.43 -4.81
C TYR A 75 13.92 12.09 -4.09
N TYR A 76 13.60 12.01 -2.80
CA TYR A 76 13.79 10.79 -2.01
C TYR A 76 12.84 9.68 -2.45
N TRP A 77 11.59 10.02 -2.78
CA TRP A 77 10.66 9.07 -3.39
C TRP A 77 11.21 8.48 -4.69
N LYS A 78 11.73 9.34 -5.58
CA LYS A 78 12.37 8.89 -6.84
C LYS A 78 13.66 8.09 -6.58
N SER A 79 14.39 8.42 -5.51
CA SER A 79 15.65 7.74 -5.17
C SER A 79 15.47 6.27 -4.83
N LEU A 80 14.28 5.84 -4.41
CA LEU A 80 13.94 4.43 -4.20
C LEU A 80 14.22 3.58 -5.45
N PHE A 81 14.04 4.16 -6.64
CA PHE A 81 14.22 3.48 -7.92
C PHE A 81 15.61 3.71 -8.54
N HIS A 82 16.55 4.29 -7.78
CA HIS A 82 17.91 4.58 -8.24
C HIS A 82 18.94 3.89 -7.33
N LYS A 83 20.10 3.57 -7.92
CA LYS A 83 21.21 2.96 -7.18
C LYS A 83 21.88 4.02 -6.30
N HIS A 84 22.08 3.73 -5.03
CA HIS A 84 22.82 4.52 -4.04
C HIS A 84 23.29 3.60 -2.91
N ASN A 85 24.08 4.12 -1.97
CA ASN A 85 24.63 3.34 -0.85
C ASN A 85 23.53 2.66 0.01
N GLU A 86 22.40 3.35 0.23
CA GLU A 86 21.25 2.81 0.97
C GLU A 86 20.27 1.94 0.16
N THR A 87 20.51 1.64 -1.13
CA THR A 87 19.47 0.99 -1.97
C THR A 87 19.10 -0.38 -1.42
N ILE A 88 20.10 -1.25 -1.17
CA ILE A 88 19.85 -2.60 -0.65
C ILE A 88 19.24 -2.53 0.74
N ASN A 89 19.71 -1.61 1.59
CA ASN A 89 19.19 -1.41 2.93
C ASN A 89 17.68 -1.13 2.88
N VAL A 90 17.26 -0.11 2.12
CA VAL A 90 15.85 0.27 1.98
C VAL A 90 15.01 -0.86 1.36
N TRP A 91 15.47 -1.46 0.26
CA TRP A 91 14.71 -2.51 -0.42
C TRP A 91 14.57 -3.79 0.42
N SER A 92 15.58 -4.15 1.20
CA SER A 92 15.51 -5.31 2.10
C SER A 92 14.40 -5.15 3.15
N HIS A 93 14.27 -3.96 3.75
CA HIS A 93 13.18 -3.66 4.69
C HIS A 93 11.81 -3.59 4.00
N LEU A 94 11.72 -2.99 2.81
CA LEU A 94 10.46 -2.92 2.06
C LEU A 94 9.95 -4.31 1.67
N VAL A 95 10.83 -5.21 1.21
CA VAL A 95 10.46 -6.59 0.89
C VAL A 95 9.93 -7.31 2.12
N GLY A 96 10.58 -7.16 3.29
CA GLY A 96 10.09 -7.68 4.56
C GLY A 96 8.69 -7.15 4.91
N LEU A 97 8.51 -5.83 4.85
CA LEU A 97 7.24 -5.17 5.13
C LEU A 97 6.10 -5.67 4.21
N PHE A 98 6.34 -5.71 2.91
CA PHE A 98 5.32 -6.09 1.94
C PHE A 98 5.00 -7.58 2.01
N SER A 99 6.00 -8.47 2.10
CA SER A 99 5.75 -9.91 2.18
C SER A 99 4.87 -10.26 3.38
N TYR A 100 5.17 -9.67 4.53
CA TYR A 100 4.44 -9.90 5.76
C TYR A 100 3.03 -9.31 5.74
N THR A 101 2.88 -8.07 5.26
CA THR A 101 1.57 -7.41 5.13
C THR A 101 0.68 -8.11 4.09
N ILE A 102 1.23 -8.51 2.95
CA ILE A 102 0.50 -9.23 1.90
C ILE A 102 0.00 -10.58 2.44
N GLY A 103 0.84 -11.32 3.19
CA GLY A 103 0.44 -12.57 3.82
C GLY A 103 -0.78 -12.41 4.75
N GLN A 104 -0.78 -11.37 5.58
CA GLN A 104 -1.92 -11.07 6.46
C GLN A 104 -3.18 -10.71 5.68
N ILE A 105 -3.06 -9.87 4.64
CA ILE A 105 -4.19 -9.47 3.80
C ILE A 105 -4.79 -10.69 3.10
N ILE A 106 -3.96 -11.59 2.55
CA ILE A 106 -4.42 -12.81 1.89
C ILE A 106 -5.19 -13.68 2.86
N LEU A 107 -4.62 -13.97 4.05
CA LEU A 107 -5.30 -14.80 5.05
C LEU A 107 -6.62 -14.18 5.53
N PHE A 108 -6.66 -12.86 5.69
CA PHE A 108 -7.88 -12.15 6.05
C PHE A 108 -8.95 -12.26 4.94
N ILE A 109 -8.58 -12.02 3.68
CA ILE A 109 -9.50 -12.13 2.54
C ILE A 109 -10.01 -13.56 2.39
N VAL A 110 -9.14 -14.57 2.52
CA VAL A 110 -9.50 -15.98 2.47
C VAL A 110 -10.49 -16.33 3.58
N GLY A 111 -10.19 -15.95 4.83
CA GLY A 111 -11.10 -16.14 5.95
C GLY A 111 -12.45 -15.47 5.72
N ALA A 112 -12.45 -14.20 5.29
CA ALA A 112 -13.67 -13.44 5.01
C ALA A 112 -14.51 -14.08 3.89
N THR A 113 -13.85 -14.68 2.89
CA THR A 113 -14.50 -15.42 1.80
C THR A 113 -15.20 -16.67 2.31
N PHE A 114 -14.56 -17.45 3.18
CA PHE A 114 -15.20 -18.62 3.81
C PHE A 114 -16.44 -18.22 4.63
N PHE A 115 -16.36 -17.11 5.36
CA PHE A 115 -17.47 -16.60 6.14
C PHE A 115 -18.62 -16.04 5.27
N ALA A 116 -18.30 -15.22 4.26
CA ALA A 116 -19.31 -14.48 3.49
C ALA A 116 -20.07 -15.35 2.47
N PHE A 117 -19.46 -16.43 1.97
CA PHE A 117 -20.04 -17.28 0.94
C PHE A 117 -20.48 -18.67 1.45
N ASP A 118 -20.43 -18.90 2.76
CA ASP A 118 -20.77 -20.18 3.40
C ASP A 118 -20.01 -21.38 2.80
N ILE A 119 -18.73 -21.15 2.49
CA ILE A 119 -17.81 -22.18 2.01
C ILE A 119 -17.08 -22.75 3.23
N PRO A 120 -17.02 -24.09 3.41
CA PRO A 120 -17.35 -25.16 2.46
C PRO A 120 -18.77 -25.76 2.56
N GLN A 121 -19.64 -25.31 3.47
CA GLN A 121 -20.97 -25.93 3.72
C GLN A 121 -21.85 -25.98 2.47
N ARG A 122 -21.66 -25.03 1.56
CA ARG A 122 -22.31 -25.02 0.24
C ARG A 122 -22.05 -26.28 -0.59
N PHE A 123 -20.90 -26.94 -0.43
CA PHE A 123 -20.52 -28.13 -1.20
C PHE A 123 -20.94 -29.44 -0.52
N TRP A 124 -21.08 -29.46 0.81
CA TRP A 124 -21.47 -30.64 1.57
C TRP A 124 -22.55 -30.32 2.60
N PRO A 125 -23.79 -30.04 2.14
CA PRO A 125 -24.90 -29.76 3.04
C PRO A 125 -25.18 -30.95 3.97
N GLY A 126 -25.35 -30.71 5.27
CA GLY A 126 -25.63 -31.72 6.30
C GLY A 126 -24.39 -32.44 6.86
N ALA A 127 -23.25 -32.40 6.16
CA ALA A 127 -22.02 -33.04 6.64
C ALA A 127 -21.21 -32.15 7.60
N LEU A 128 -21.39 -30.83 7.52
CA LEU A 128 -20.58 -29.83 8.22
C LEU A 128 -21.38 -29.04 9.27
N ASP A 129 -22.41 -29.66 9.82
CA ASP A 129 -23.36 -29.00 10.73
C ASP A 129 -22.73 -28.68 12.10
N PHE A 130 -21.74 -29.48 12.54
CA PHE A 130 -21.07 -29.30 13.83
C PHE A 130 -19.61 -28.82 13.71
N ILE A 131 -18.88 -29.24 12.67
CA ILE A 131 -17.45 -28.96 12.48
C ILE A 131 -17.20 -28.58 11.01
N GLY A 132 -16.29 -27.63 10.77
CA GLY A 132 -15.90 -27.24 9.41
C GLY A 132 -16.79 -26.18 8.75
N GLN A 133 -17.62 -25.48 9.53
CA GLN A 133 -18.36 -24.33 9.05
C GLN A 133 -17.43 -23.18 8.63
N GLY A 134 -17.78 -22.43 7.60
CA GLY A 134 -17.06 -21.24 7.13
C GLY A 134 -16.77 -20.22 8.23
N HIS A 135 -17.65 -20.10 9.23
CA HIS A 135 -17.39 -19.29 10.43
C HIS A 135 -16.23 -19.84 11.28
N HIS A 136 -16.15 -21.17 11.47
CA HIS A 136 -15.02 -21.80 12.15
C HIS A 136 -13.72 -21.64 11.35
N LEU A 137 -13.78 -21.79 10.02
CA LEU A 137 -12.63 -21.54 9.15
C LEU A 137 -12.18 -20.07 9.20
N PHE A 138 -13.11 -19.13 9.27
CA PHE A 138 -12.80 -17.71 9.44
C PHE A 138 -12.04 -17.44 10.74
N HIS A 139 -12.52 -17.99 11.86
CA HIS A 139 -11.81 -17.87 13.14
C HIS A 139 -10.42 -18.50 13.09
N LEU A 140 -10.26 -19.63 12.40
CA LEU A 140 -8.96 -20.26 12.18
C LEU A 140 -8.03 -19.35 11.34
N CYS A 141 -8.52 -18.77 10.25
CA CYS A 141 -7.75 -17.83 9.44
C CYS A 141 -7.35 -16.57 10.22
N ILE A 142 -8.27 -15.98 10.99
CA ILE A 142 -7.97 -14.81 11.82
C ILE A 142 -6.96 -15.15 12.92
N TYR A 143 -7.05 -16.34 13.51
CA TYR A 143 -6.06 -16.82 14.47
C TYR A 143 -4.66 -16.89 13.86
N PHE A 144 -4.53 -17.42 12.63
CA PHE A 144 -3.25 -17.42 11.92
C PHE A 144 -2.74 -16.01 11.58
N VAL A 145 -3.63 -15.07 11.24
CA VAL A 145 -3.26 -13.65 11.08
C VAL A 145 -2.68 -13.10 12.38
N THR A 146 -3.32 -13.35 13.52
CA THR A 146 -2.81 -12.93 14.84
C THR A 146 -1.48 -13.61 15.17
N LEU A 147 -1.31 -14.89 14.87
CA LEU A 147 -0.03 -15.58 15.06
C LEU A 147 1.08 -14.96 14.23
N LEU A 148 0.81 -14.67 12.95
CA LEU A 148 1.76 -13.93 12.12
C LEU A 148 2.08 -12.62 12.83
N GLN A 149 1.09 -11.76 13.10
CA GLN A 149 1.25 -10.47 13.78
C GLN A 149 2.15 -10.54 15.01
N MET A 150 1.89 -11.51 15.91
CA MET A 150 2.69 -11.71 17.12
C MET A 150 4.12 -12.16 16.81
N HIS A 151 4.32 -13.01 15.81
CA HIS A 151 5.65 -13.44 15.40
C HIS A 151 6.49 -12.27 14.86
N GLY A 152 5.92 -11.34 14.10
CA GLY A 152 6.65 -10.14 13.67
C GLY A 152 6.94 -9.17 14.80
N VAL A 153 6.03 -9.02 15.77
CA VAL A 153 6.31 -8.23 16.99
C VAL A 153 7.44 -8.88 17.80
N TYR A 154 7.45 -10.20 17.89
CA TYR A 154 8.52 -10.94 18.57
C TYR A 154 9.87 -10.74 17.87
N TRP A 155 9.91 -10.85 16.55
CA TRP A 155 11.13 -10.57 15.77
C TRP A 155 11.64 -9.13 15.94
N ASP A 156 10.73 -8.15 15.97
CA ASP A 156 11.08 -6.77 16.25
C ASP A 156 11.63 -6.59 17.67
N TYR A 157 11.02 -7.26 18.65
CA TYR A 157 11.48 -7.27 20.03
C TYR A 157 12.89 -7.86 20.16
N GLU A 158 13.17 -9.02 19.56
CA GLU A 158 14.51 -9.63 19.60
C GLU A 158 15.56 -8.72 18.94
N THR A 159 15.21 -8.11 17.81
CA THR A 159 16.12 -7.22 17.07
C THR A 159 16.45 -5.95 17.87
N HIS A 160 15.46 -5.38 18.56
CA HIS A 160 15.57 -4.11 19.26
C HIS A 160 15.64 -4.25 20.79
N GLN A 161 15.87 -5.45 21.31
CA GLN A 161 15.78 -5.77 22.73
C GLN A 161 16.56 -4.78 23.61
N LYS A 162 17.82 -4.48 23.23
CA LYS A 162 18.69 -3.56 23.99
C LYS A 162 18.12 -2.15 24.11
N ILE A 163 17.40 -1.67 23.10
CA ILE A 163 16.76 -0.35 23.08
C ILE A 163 15.50 -0.40 23.95
N ILE A 164 14.74 -1.49 23.86
CA ILE A 164 13.50 -1.69 24.61
C ILE A 164 13.78 -1.81 26.11
N ASP A 165 14.84 -2.52 26.50
CA ASP A 165 15.25 -2.69 27.89
C ASP A 165 15.66 -1.37 28.56
N GLN A 166 16.06 -0.37 27.77
CA GLN A 166 16.38 0.98 28.26
C GLN A 166 15.14 1.87 28.43
N ARG A 167 13.97 1.49 27.88
CA ARG A 167 12.74 2.25 28.04
C ARG A 167 12.06 1.93 29.36
N SER A 168 11.31 2.91 29.88
CA SER A 168 10.44 2.68 31.03
C SER A 168 9.41 1.60 30.71
N LYS A 169 9.14 0.71 31.68
CA LYS A 169 8.12 -0.33 31.55
C LYS A 169 6.77 0.33 31.23
N PRO A 170 5.93 -0.26 30.35
CA PRO A 170 4.64 0.29 30.03
C PRO A 170 3.77 0.35 31.29
N ASP A 171 3.19 1.53 31.56
CA ASP A 171 2.30 1.71 32.70
C ASP A 171 0.99 0.96 32.47
N LEU A 172 0.51 0.25 33.49
CA LEU A 172 -0.75 -0.48 33.45
C LEU A 172 -1.92 0.42 33.03
N ILE A 173 -1.90 1.69 33.42
CA ILE A 173 -2.90 2.70 33.06
C ILE A 173 -2.91 2.94 31.55
N PHE A 174 -1.74 2.99 30.90
CA PHE A 174 -1.64 3.19 29.47
C PHE A 174 -2.21 1.99 28.70
N CYS A 175 -1.89 0.77 29.14
CA CYS A 175 -2.43 -0.46 28.58
C CYS A 175 -3.94 -0.60 28.79
N ALA A 176 -4.44 -0.29 29.99
CA ALA A 176 -5.87 -0.33 30.28
C ALA A 176 -6.62 0.77 29.49
N GLY A 177 -6.03 1.96 29.39
CA GLY A 177 -6.58 3.08 28.65
C GLY A 177 -6.75 2.79 27.16
N SER A 178 -5.79 2.11 26.52
CA SER A 178 -5.89 1.73 25.10
C SER A 178 -7.00 0.70 24.86
N ILE A 179 -7.14 -0.30 25.74
CA ILE A 179 -8.24 -1.29 25.67
C ILE A 179 -9.60 -0.61 25.83
N ILE A 180 -9.75 0.26 26.82
CA ILE A 180 -11.00 1.01 27.04
C ILE A 180 -11.31 1.88 25.83
N SER A 181 -10.30 2.56 25.26
CA SER A 181 -10.49 3.38 24.07
C SER A 181 -10.94 2.56 22.86
N LEU A 182 -10.42 1.34 22.67
CA LEU A 182 -10.86 0.44 21.60
C LEU A 182 -12.34 0.07 21.75
N ILE A 183 -12.74 -0.34 22.96
CA ILE A 183 -14.13 -0.71 23.27
C ILE A 183 -15.07 0.48 23.02
N LEU A 184 -14.68 1.69 23.46
CA LEU A 184 -15.47 2.90 23.23
C LEU A 184 -15.62 3.19 21.73
N TRP A 185 -14.54 3.03 20.94
CA TRP A 185 -14.60 3.22 19.50
C TRP A 185 -15.52 2.20 18.81
N ASP A 186 -15.45 0.93 19.20
CA ASP A 186 -16.35 -0.11 18.67
C ASP A 186 -17.81 0.19 19.00
N ILE A 187 -18.10 0.65 20.22
CA ILE A 187 -19.45 1.09 20.61
C ILE A 187 -19.94 2.24 19.73
N VAL A 188 -19.08 3.25 19.47
CA VAL A 188 -19.44 4.38 18.60
C VAL A 188 -19.72 3.92 17.18
N ILE A 189 -18.90 3.02 16.63
CA ILE A 189 -19.08 2.46 15.29
C ILE A 189 -20.41 1.70 15.22
N VAL A 190 -20.68 0.80 16.17
CA VAL A 190 -21.93 0.03 16.23
C VAL A 190 -23.14 0.96 16.37
N TRP A 191 -23.07 1.96 17.25
CA TRP A 191 -24.13 2.95 17.41
C TRP A 191 -24.39 3.73 16.11
N TYR A 192 -23.33 4.18 15.43
CA TYR A 192 -23.41 4.93 14.18
C TYR A 192 -24.10 4.09 13.09
N PHE A 193 -23.63 2.85 12.87
CA PHE A 193 -24.22 1.96 11.87
C PHE A 193 -25.66 1.59 12.20
N ARG A 194 -25.97 1.32 13.48
CA ARG A 194 -27.35 1.05 13.92
C ARG A 194 -28.29 2.21 13.61
N ARG A 195 -27.87 3.45 13.91
CA ARG A 195 -28.68 4.64 13.63
C ARG A 195 -28.86 4.85 12.12
N ARG A 196 -27.78 4.68 11.34
CA ARG A 196 -27.80 4.85 9.88
C ARG A 196 -28.68 3.81 9.16
N LEU A 197 -28.77 2.60 9.68
CA LEU A 197 -29.64 1.55 9.15
C LEU A 197 -31.10 1.76 9.59
N GLY A 198 -31.35 2.09 10.87
CA GLY A 198 -32.70 2.38 11.36
C GLY A 198 -33.36 3.57 10.66
N ASP A 199 -32.61 4.62 10.32
CA ASP A 199 -33.13 5.77 9.56
C ASP A 199 -33.58 5.39 8.13
N LYS A 200 -33.02 4.31 7.54
CA LYS A 200 -33.42 3.82 6.21
C LYS A 200 -34.69 2.98 6.26
N ASP A 201 -34.88 2.21 7.31
CA ASP A 201 -36.06 1.36 7.49
C ASP A 201 -37.33 2.17 7.76
N HIS A 202 -37.19 3.41 8.24
CA HIS A 202 -38.31 4.35 8.44
C HIS A 202 -38.59 5.28 7.25
N ALA A 203 -37.80 5.21 6.18
CA ALA A 203 -37.93 6.04 4.97
C ALA A 203 -38.67 5.33 3.81
N HIS A 204 -39.14 4.10 4.04
CA HIS A 204 -39.97 3.29 3.13
C HIS A 204 -41.36 3.07 3.73
#